data_AF-A0A6N2RXQ4-F1
#
_entry.id   AF-A0A6N2RXQ4-F1
#
_cell.length_a   1.000
_cell.length_b   1.000
_cell.length_c   1.000
_cell.angle_alpha   90.00
_cell.angle_beta   90.00
_cell.angle_gamma   90.00
#
_symmetry.space_group_name_H-M   'P 1'
#
loop_
_entity.id
_entity.type
_entity.pdbx_description
1 polymer ?
#
loop_
_entity_poly.entity_id
_entity_poly.type
_entity_poly.pdbx_seq_one_letter_code
_entity_poly.pdbx_strand_id
1 'polypeptide(L)'
;MSTENTEKKKKTKFRLLLLLLILFLGIGGGFAYYYFSERSHAEKSVEQFLSGVQKMDFSLMENHLQSQDLSALDAVDLRNAVYMDFFQELNRQMSFEISGNNFNLSEQTAQITAHIKYIDGSKIYQEAISEFLRQMVSSAFSEESMSSDQAHEKLASIMKEKAANTKYTFTETDITYPVIKAGNKWKIASLDEQTVKVMSANFQSIANELENSLSGNTQENTADAVPAPSDTDTIDMETDKFAIHYTQHRVGKDFAGKPCLLVYYDYTNNGSTSSSAMVDVNIQAYQNGNVCSASIPEASDTSVDNFMKEIEPGKTVNVCQVFSLSDESDVTLKASETFTFNDGKTASQILKIK
;
A
#
# COMPACT_ATOMS: atom_id res chain seq x y z
N MET A 1 59.15 38.72 -66.69
CA MET A 1 59.25 39.34 -65.35
C MET A 1 57.87 39.23 -64.72
N SER A 2 57.55 38.06 -64.13
CA SER A 2 56.19 37.74 -63.67
C SER A 2 56.23 36.80 -62.46
N THR A 3 56.37 37.34 -61.26
CA THR A 3 56.12 36.61 -59.99
C THR A 3 55.68 37.58 -58.92
N GLU A 4 54.50 38.21 -59.07
CA GLU A 4 53.89 39.00 -58.00
C GLU A 4 52.36 38.95 -58.09
N ASN A 5 51.76 37.76 -57.96
CA ASN A 5 50.31 37.69 -57.69
C ASN A 5 49.80 36.39 -57.03
N THR A 6 50.68 35.44 -56.72
CA THR A 6 50.25 34.12 -56.22
C THR A 6 50.12 34.04 -54.69
N GLU A 7 50.82 34.89 -53.93
CA GLU A 7 50.79 34.85 -52.46
C GLU A 7 49.56 35.54 -51.83
N LYS A 8 49.08 36.66 -52.40
CA LYS A 8 47.91 37.39 -51.84
C LYS A 8 46.62 36.56 -51.92
N LYS A 9 46.44 35.72 -52.95
CA LYS A 9 45.22 34.91 -53.16
C LYS A 9 45.12 33.70 -52.21
N LYS A 10 46.24 33.21 -51.69
CA LYS A 10 46.32 32.04 -50.79
C LYS A 10 46.00 32.40 -49.33
N LYS A 11 46.47 33.56 -48.84
CA LYS A 11 46.19 34.07 -47.49
C LYS A 11 44.71 34.39 -47.25
N THR A 12 43.98 34.91 -48.25
CA THR A 12 42.55 35.25 -48.12
C THR A 12 41.66 34.01 -48.04
N LYS A 13 41.97 32.96 -48.82
CA LYS A 13 41.23 31.68 -48.77
C LYS A 13 41.45 30.92 -47.46
N PHE A 14 42.66 30.97 -46.89
CA PHE A 14 42.96 30.35 -45.59
C PHE A 14 42.23 31.06 -44.44
N ARG A 15 42.19 32.41 -44.44
CA ARG A 15 41.40 33.18 -43.47
C ARG A 15 39.90 32.93 -43.59
N LEU A 16 39.37 32.77 -44.81
CA LEU A 16 37.97 32.43 -45.05
C LEU A 16 37.65 30.99 -44.57
N LEU A 17 38.54 30.03 -44.82
CA LEU A 17 38.40 28.64 -44.36
C LEU A 17 38.45 28.55 -42.83
N LEU A 18 39.33 29.31 -42.18
CA LEU A 18 39.43 29.38 -40.73
C LEU A 18 38.17 30.02 -40.10
N LEU A 19 37.64 31.08 -40.71
CA LEU A 19 36.38 31.70 -40.28
C LEU A 19 35.18 30.75 -40.47
N LEU A 20 35.11 30.01 -41.58
CA LEU A 20 34.08 28.99 -41.78
C LEU A 20 34.23 27.83 -40.80
N LEU A 21 35.45 27.41 -40.46
CA LEU A 21 35.71 26.39 -39.44
C LEU A 21 35.26 26.86 -38.05
N ILE A 22 35.55 28.11 -37.67
CA ILE A 22 35.10 28.72 -36.41
C ILE A 22 33.57 28.89 -36.41
N LEU A 23 32.96 29.20 -37.56
CA LEU A 23 31.51 29.26 -37.71
C LEU A 23 30.86 27.88 -37.57
N PHE A 24 31.45 26.84 -38.17
CA PHE A 24 31.03 25.44 -38.02
C PHE A 24 31.22 24.91 -36.60
N LEU A 25 32.34 25.23 -35.94
CA LEU A 25 32.61 24.88 -34.54
C LEU A 25 31.75 25.68 -33.56
N GLY A 26 31.44 26.94 -33.85
CA GLY A 26 30.57 27.80 -33.05
C GLY A 26 29.10 27.40 -33.13
N ILE A 27 28.63 26.98 -34.31
CA ILE A 27 27.26 26.49 -34.50
C ILE A 27 27.13 25.05 -33.99
N GLY A 28 28.07 24.14 -34.29
CA GLY A 28 28.03 22.75 -33.84
C GLY A 28 28.31 22.57 -32.34
N GLY A 29 29.28 23.30 -31.79
CA GLY A 29 29.63 23.26 -30.37
C GLY A 29 28.61 23.98 -29.48
N GLY A 30 28.08 25.13 -29.93
CA GLY A 30 27.02 25.86 -29.24
C GLY A 30 25.70 25.09 -29.22
N PHE A 31 25.33 24.45 -30.34
CA PHE A 31 24.13 23.62 -30.42
C PHE A 31 24.25 22.34 -29.58
N ALA A 32 25.40 21.66 -29.61
CA ALA A 32 25.66 20.50 -28.75
C ALA A 32 25.63 20.89 -27.26
N TYR A 33 26.30 21.99 -26.88
CA TYR A 33 26.26 22.53 -25.52
C TYR A 33 24.83 22.84 -25.07
N TYR A 34 24.05 23.52 -25.93
CA TYR A 34 22.65 23.82 -25.66
C TYR A 34 21.80 22.56 -25.47
N TYR A 35 21.94 21.58 -26.36
CA TYR A 35 21.23 20.30 -26.28
C TYR A 35 21.55 19.54 -24.99
N PHE A 36 22.84 19.35 -24.67
CA PHE A 36 23.25 18.66 -23.44
C PHE A 36 22.84 19.42 -22.18
N SER A 37 22.86 20.75 -22.23
CA SER A 37 22.41 21.60 -21.13
C SER A 37 20.92 21.42 -20.88
N GLU A 38 20.06 21.55 -21.88
CA GLU A 38 18.60 21.39 -21.74
C GLU A 38 18.22 19.97 -21.29
N ARG A 39 18.91 18.95 -21.84
CA ARG A 39 18.77 17.56 -21.41
C ARG A 39 19.06 17.39 -19.92
N SER A 40 20.17 17.97 -19.44
CA SER A 40 20.55 17.93 -18.02
C SER A 40 19.59 18.71 -17.12
N HIS A 41 19.03 19.83 -17.60
CA HIS A 41 18.01 20.58 -16.84
C HIS A 41 16.70 19.77 -16.68
N ALA A 42 16.31 18.99 -17.69
CA ALA A 42 15.15 18.11 -17.58
C ALA A 42 15.37 17.02 -16.51
N GLU A 43 16.55 16.36 -16.49
CA GLU A 43 16.93 15.39 -15.45
C GLU A 43 16.91 16.04 -14.06
N LYS A 44 17.58 17.20 -13.93
CA LYS A 44 17.66 17.93 -12.66
C LYS A 44 16.30 18.33 -12.12
N SER A 45 15.32 18.65 -12.97
CA SER A 45 13.95 18.92 -12.51
C SER A 45 13.34 17.70 -11.83
N VAL A 46 13.58 16.49 -12.36
CA VAL A 46 13.09 15.25 -11.76
C VAL A 46 13.87 14.91 -10.48
N GLU A 47 15.19 15.09 -10.46
CA GLU A 47 15.99 14.91 -9.24
C GLU A 47 15.53 15.83 -8.10
N GLN A 48 15.23 17.10 -8.40
CA GLN A 48 14.74 18.05 -7.41
C GLN A 48 13.32 17.72 -6.93
N PHE A 49 12.45 17.30 -7.85
CA PHE A 49 11.13 16.78 -7.48
C PHE A 49 11.23 15.56 -6.56
N LEU A 50 12.04 14.56 -6.93
CA LEU A 50 12.26 13.36 -6.13
C LEU A 50 12.97 13.65 -4.80
N SER A 51 13.82 14.67 -4.74
CA SER A 51 14.36 15.18 -3.48
C SER A 51 13.27 15.80 -2.60
N GLY A 52 12.25 16.42 -3.20
CA GLY A 52 11.04 16.87 -2.52
C GLY A 52 10.23 15.71 -1.97
N VAL A 53 10.00 14.67 -2.79
CA VAL A 53 9.36 13.41 -2.38
C VAL A 53 10.07 12.79 -1.17
N GLN A 54 11.39 12.62 -1.25
CA GLN A 54 12.22 12.05 -0.16
C GLN A 54 12.07 12.79 1.17
N LYS A 55 11.90 14.12 1.12
CA LYS A 55 11.80 14.99 2.30
C LYS A 55 10.36 15.29 2.72
N MET A 56 9.40 14.87 1.91
CA MET A 56 8.01 15.34 1.91
C MET A 56 7.89 16.87 1.87
N ASP A 57 8.72 17.52 1.05
CA ASP A 57 8.63 18.96 0.80
C ASP A 57 7.62 19.22 -0.33
N PHE A 58 6.34 19.36 0.06
CA PHE A 58 5.24 19.58 -0.88
C PHE A 58 5.41 20.88 -1.69
N SER A 59 5.96 21.93 -1.09
CA SER A 59 6.23 23.18 -1.81
C SER A 59 7.29 23.00 -2.90
N LEU A 60 8.33 22.21 -2.64
CA LEU A 60 9.32 21.86 -3.65
C LEU A 60 8.69 21.01 -4.76
N MET A 61 7.88 20.02 -4.40
CA MET A 61 7.17 19.17 -5.37
C MET A 61 6.24 19.99 -6.28
N GLU A 62 5.36 20.80 -5.71
CA GLU A 62 4.42 21.68 -6.45
C GLU A 62 5.16 22.59 -7.43
N ASN A 63 6.30 23.16 -7.01
CA ASN A 63 7.11 24.02 -7.86
C ASN A 63 7.66 23.31 -9.11
N HIS A 64 7.91 22.01 -9.03
CA HIS A 64 8.39 21.18 -10.13
C HIS A 64 7.27 20.52 -10.95
N LEU A 65 6.03 20.53 -10.47
CA LEU A 65 4.86 20.14 -11.25
C LEU A 65 4.37 21.30 -12.13
N GLN A 66 3.96 20.98 -13.35
CA GLN A 66 3.25 21.91 -14.22
C GLN A 66 1.82 22.12 -13.70
N SER A 67 1.14 21.05 -13.31
CA SER A 67 -0.19 21.08 -12.72
C SER A 67 -0.21 21.86 -11.39
N GLN A 68 0.90 21.88 -10.66
CA GLN A 68 0.97 22.33 -9.26
C GLN A 68 -0.05 21.60 -8.36
N ASP A 69 -0.49 20.42 -8.80
CA ASP A 69 -1.55 19.67 -8.15
C ASP A 69 -0.97 18.47 -7.42
N LEU A 70 -1.21 18.43 -6.12
CA LEU A 70 -0.87 17.34 -5.22
C LEU A 70 -2.11 16.73 -4.54
N SER A 71 -3.33 17.03 -5.02
CA SER A 71 -4.58 16.54 -4.43
C SER A 71 -4.65 15.02 -4.29
N ALA A 72 -3.98 14.27 -5.18
CA ALA A 72 -3.91 12.80 -5.09
C ALA A 72 -3.25 12.30 -3.79
N LEU A 73 -2.48 13.13 -3.09
CA LEU A 73 -1.88 12.80 -1.79
C LEU A 73 -2.92 12.78 -0.65
N ASP A 74 -4.05 13.47 -0.80
CA ASP A 74 -5.10 13.50 0.23
C ASP A 74 -5.87 12.20 0.32
N ALA A 75 -5.97 11.45 -0.79
CA ALA A 75 -6.68 10.17 -0.82
C ALA A 75 -6.08 9.10 0.11
N VAL A 76 -4.85 9.32 0.57
CA VAL A 76 -4.10 8.42 1.47
C VAL A 76 -3.61 9.14 2.73
N ASP A 77 -4.20 10.31 3.04
CA ASP A 77 -3.88 11.11 4.22
C ASP A 77 -2.39 11.49 4.37
N LEU A 78 -1.62 11.53 3.27
CA LEU A 78 -0.18 11.85 3.30
C LEU A 78 0.10 13.28 3.80
N ARG A 79 -0.87 14.18 3.63
CA ARG A 79 -0.79 15.58 4.10
C ARG A 79 -1.42 15.82 5.46
N ASN A 80 -1.97 14.77 6.09
CA ASN A 80 -2.55 14.86 7.41
C ASN A 80 -1.44 15.02 8.46
N ALA A 81 -1.56 16.04 9.31
CA ALA A 81 -0.56 16.37 10.33
C ALA A 81 -0.29 15.21 11.31
N VAL A 82 -1.28 14.35 11.55
CA VAL A 82 -1.16 13.21 12.47
C VAL A 82 -0.18 12.15 11.95
N TYR A 83 -0.17 11.92 10.62
CA TYR A 83 0.65 10.90 9.96
C TYR A 83 1.93 11.46 9.32
N MET A 84 2.06 12.78 9.21
CA MET A 84 3.16 13.48 8.56
C MET A 84 4.55 12.97 9.00
N ASP A 85 4.82 12.95 10.30
CA ASP A 85 6.13 12.52 10.80
C ASP A 85 6.44 11.06 10.44
N PHE A 86 5.42 10.20 10.47
CA PHE A 86 5.57 8.78 10.15
C PHE A 86 5.98 8.63 8.69
N PHE A 87 5.23 9.23 7.76
CA PHE A 87 5.55 9.16 6.34
C PHE A 87 6.87 9.87 6.02
N GLN A 88 7.19 10.97 6.70
CA GLN A 88 8.46 11.67 6.53
C GLN A 88 9.65 10.78 6.89
N GLU A 89 9.57 10.04 8.00
CA GLU A 89 10.64 9.13 8.39
C GLU A 89 10.82 7.99 7.38
N LEU A 90 9.73 7.44 6.84
CA LEU A 90 9.80 6.41 5.82
C LEU A 90 10.41 6.94 4.50
N ASN A 91 9.93 8.10 4.03
CA ASN A 91 10.39 8.70 2.77
C ASN A 91 11.87 9.13 2.82
N ARG A 92 12.39 9.48 3.99
CA ARG A 92 13.80 9.81 4.18
C ARG A 92 14.75 8.66 3.83
N GLN A 93 14.26 7.41 3.90
CA GLN A 93 15.01 6.21 3.55
C GLN A 93 14.94 5.85 2.07
N MET A 94 14.10 6.56 1.29
CA MET A 94 14.04 6.40 -0.16
C MET A 94 15.38 6.77 -0.80
N SER A 95 15.78 6.04 -1.83
CA SER A 95 16.90 6.39 -2.72
C SER A 95 16.47 6.29 -4.17
N PHE A 96 17.04 7.10 -5.04
CA PHE A 96 16.71 7.08 -6.46
C PHE A 96 17.94 7.36 -7.33
N GLU A 97 17.88 6.86 -8.56
CA GLU A 97 18.82 7.19 -9.63
C GLU A 97 18.09 7.38 -10.96
N ILE A 98 18.59 8.30 -11.79
CA ILE A 98 18.04 8.48 -13.14
C ILE A 98 18.59 7.35 -14.02
N SER A 99 17.70 6.46 -14.46
CA SER A 99 18.03 5.27 -15.27
C SER A 99 17.79 5.49 -16.76
N GLY A 100 16.97 6.49 -17.14
CA GLY A 100 16.65 6.78 -18.53
C GLY A 100 16.31 8.24 -18.78
N ASN A 101 16.68 8.74 -19.97
CA ASN A 101 16.26 10.06 -20.44
C ASN A 101 16.08 10.05 -21.96
N ASN A 102 14.83 10.06 -22.40
CA ASN A 102 14.44 10.23 -23.79
C ASN A 102 14.06 11.70 -24.02
N PHE A 103 15.04 12.50 -24.43
CA PHE A 103 14.92 13.94 -24.59
C PHE A 103 14.61 14.31 -26.05
N ASN A 104 13.63 15.18 -26.25
CA ASN A 104 13.26 15.72 -27.56
C ASN A 104 13.40 17.25 -27.55
N LEU A 105 14.46 17.76 -28.18
CA LEU A 105 14.71 19.20 -28.25
C LEU A 105 13.66 19.95 -29.07
N SER A 106 13.16 19.33 -30.16
CA SER A 106 12.22 19.96 -31.08
C SER A 106 10.86 20.18 -30.43
N GLU A 107 10.41 19.19 -29.65
CA GLU A 107 9.15 19.25 -28.91
C GLU A 107 9.29 19.93 -27.54
N GLN A 108 10.52 20.15 -27.09
CA GLN A 108 10.84 20.64 -25.74
C GLN A 108 10.21 19.76 -24.64
N THR A 109 10.33 18.45 -24.84
CA THR A 109 9.82 17.41 -23.95
C THR A 109 10.92 16.41 -23.59
N ALA A 110 10.76 15.71 -22.48
CA ALA A 110 11.61 14.59 -22.10
C ALA A 110 10.81 13.54 -21.33
N GLN A 111 11.13 12.26 -21.53
CA GLN A 111 10.67 11.19 -20.65
C GLN A 111 11.86 10.77 -19.78
N ILE A 112 11.82 11.11 -18.50
CA ILE A 112 12.89 10.82 -17.55
C ILE A 112 12.46 9.64 -16.68
N THR A 113 13.16 8.53 -16.78
CA THR A 113 12.92 7.35 -15.96
C THR A 113 13.84 7.38 -14.74
N ALA A 114 13.26 7.25 -13.56
CA ALA A 114 13.99 7.11 -12.32
C ALA A 114 13.73 5.72 -11.73
N HIS A 115 14.81 5.04 -11.38
CA HIS A 115 14.77 3.84 -10.56
C HIS A 115 14.71 4.25 -9.10
N ILE A 116 13.67 3.83 -8.38
CA ILE A 116 13.38 4.27 -7.02
C ILE A 116 13.31 3.05 -6.11
N LYS A 117 14.12 3.08 -5.05
CA LYS A 117 14.08 2.14 -3.94
C LYS A 117 13.44 2.82 -2.74
N TYR A 118 12.42 2.22 -2.17
CA TYR A 118 11.63 2.79 -1.09
C TYR A 118 11.23 1.72 -0.07
N ILE A 119 10.79 2.15 1.11
CA ILE A 119 10.31 1.24 2.14
C ILE A 119 8.96 0.66 1.72
N ASP A 120 8.84 -0.66 1.81
CA ASP A 120 7.56 -1.32 1.78
C ASP A 120 6.99 -1.37 3.20
N GLY A 121 6.00 -0.53 3.47
CA GLY A 121 5.38 -0.38 4.78
C GLY A 121 4.36 -1.47 5.12
N SER A 122 4.09 -2.41 4.21
CA SER A 122 3.03 -3.43 4.35
C SER A 122 3.00 -4.11 5.72
N LYS A 123 4.15 -4.61 6.17
CA LYS A 123 4.29 -5.27 7.48
C LYS A 123 4.04 -4.32 8.66
N ILE A 124 4.47 -3.06 8.55
CA ILE A 124 4.26 -2.04 9.58
C ILE A 124 2.76 -1.74 9.71
N TYR A 125 2.07 -1.56 8.59
CA TYR A 125 0.63 -1.30 8.58
C TYR A 125 -0.16 -2.48 9.16
N GLN A 126 0.20 -3.70 8.78
CA GLN A 126 -0.39 -4.93 9.33
C GLN A 126 -0.29 -4.99 10.84
N GLU A 127 0.94 -4.90 11.36
CA GLU A 127 1.18 -4.96 12.80
C GLU A 127 0.51 -3.81 13.55
N ALA A 128 0.42 -2.62 12.93
CA ALA A 128 -0.21 -1.47 13.54
C ALA A 128 -1.74 -1.58 13.59
N ILE A 129 -2.38 -2.05 12.52
CA ILE A 129 -3.83 -2.29 12.46
C ILE A 129 -4.22 -3.38 13.47
N SER A 130 -3.49 -4.50 13.51
CA SER A 130 -3.75 -5.57 14.47
C SER A 130 -3.62 -5.08 15.92
N GLU A 131 -2.57 -4.32 16.24
CA GLU A 131 -2.37 -3.77 17.58
C GLU A 131 -3.43 -2.74 17.94
N PHE A 132 -3.83 -1.89 16.99
CA PHE A 132 -4.90 -0.91 17.21
C PHE A 132 -6.23 -1.61 17.53
N LEU A 133 -6.60 -2.64 16.77
CA LEU A 133 -7.81 -3.42 17.02
C LEU A 133 -7.73 -4.18 18.35
N ARG A 134 -6.58 -4.75 18.68
CA ARG A 134 -6.35 -5.37 20.00
C ARG A 134 -6.66 -4.40 21.12
N GLN A 135 -6.09 -3.20 21.08
CA GLN A 135 -6.34 -2.18 22.09
C GLN A 135 -7.80 -1.69 22.12
N MET A 136 -8.48 -1.68 20.97
CA MET A 136 -9.92 -1.36 20.91
C MET A 136 -10.77 -2.42 21.60
N VAL A 137 -10.46 -3.69 21.34
CA VAL A 137 -11.14 -4.82 21.99
C VAL A 137 -10.94 -4.80 23.50
N SER A 138 -9.72 -4.53 24.00
CA SER A 138 -9.47 -4.40 25.44
C SER A 138 -10.27 -3.24 26.07
N SER A 139 -10.38 -2.11 25.37
CA SER A 139 -11.12 -0.92 25.84
C SER A 139 -12.65 -1.03 25.72
N ALA A 140 -13.18 -1.89 24.84
CA ALA A 140 -14.62 -2.09 24.71
C ALA A 140 -15.28 -2.60 26.02
N PHE A 141 -14.51 -3.29 26.87
CA PHE A 141 -14.94 -3.73 28.19
C PHE A 141 -14.95 -2.62 29.26
N SER A 142 -14.42 -1.42 28.97
CA SER A 142 -14.38 -0.28 29.91
C SER A 142 -15.47 0.77 29.66
N GLU A 143 -16.45 0.51 28.78
CA GLU A 143 -17.58 1.40 28.42
C GLU A 143 -17.19 2.80 27.91
N GLU A 144 -15.92 3.04 27.60
CA GLU A 144 -15.40 4.35 27.18
C GLU A 144 -15.35 4.41 25.65
N SER A 145 -16.20 5.25 25.05
CA SER A 145 -16.21 5.42 23.58
C SER A 145 -15.08 6.35 23.14
N MET A 146 -14.22 5.87 22.24
CA MET A 146 -13.15 6.68 21.64
C MET A 146 -13.69 7.54 20.48
N SER A 147 -13.30 8.81 20.42
CA SER A 147 -13.62 9.69 19.27
C SER A 147 -12.77 9.34 18.03
N SER A 148 -13.20 9.80 16.85
CA SER A 148 -12.46 9.60 15.59
C SER A 148 -11.04 10.19 15.66
N ASP A 149 -10.87 11.38 16.23
CA ASP A 149 -9.56 12.05 16.31
C ASP A 149 -8.60 11.26 17.21
N GLN A 150 -9.09 10.78 18.36
CA GLN A 150 -8.32 9.89 19.25
C GLN A 150 -7.95 8.57 18.56
N ALA A 151 -8.83 8.04 17.69
CA ALA A 151 -8.54 6.87 16.88
C ALA A 151 -7.35 7.10 15.96
N HIS A 152 -7.35 8.21 15.23
CA HIS A 152 -6.26 8.60 14.32
C HIS A 152 -4.94 8.79 15.06
N GLU A 153 -4.96 9.54 16.17
CA GLU A 153 -3.76 9.76 17.00
C GLU A 153 -3.17 8.45 17.53
N LYS A 154 -4.03 7.56 18.03
CA LYS A 154 -3.63 6.26 18.57
C LYS A 154 -3.07 5.36 17.48
N LEU A 155 -3.72 5.27 16.32
CA LEU A 155 -3.22 4.49 15.19
C LEU A 155 -1.87 5.03 14.70
N ALA A 156 -1.72 6.35 14.56
CA ALA A 156 -0.45 6.96 14.16
C ALA A 156 0.68 6.70 15.17
N SER A 157 0.38 6.76 16.47
CA SER A 157 1.33 6.41 17.53
C SER A 157 1.80 4.96 17.41
N ILE A 158 0.87 4.02 17.22
CA ILE A 158 1.20 2.60 17.02
C ILE A 158 2.03 2.41 15.76
N MET A 159 1.68 3.07 14.64
CA MET A 159 2.45 2.98 13.39
C MET A 159 3.90 3.46 13.57
N LYS A 160 4.11 4.58 14.29
CA LYS A 160 5.45 5.08 14.64
C LYS A 160 6.21 4.06 15.50
N GLU A 161 5.56 3.46 16.50
CA GLU A 161 6.15 2.43 17.35
C GLU A 161 6.56 1.18 16.57
N LYS A 162 5.67 0.66 15.71
CA LYS A 162 5.96 -0.50 14.86
C LYS A 162 7.09 -0.21 13.87
N ALA A 163 7.09 0.96 13.23
CA ALA A 163 8.18 1.36 12.34
C ALA A 163 9.55 1.41 13.04
N ALA A 164 9.60 1.92 14.28
CA ALA A 164 10.85 2.00 15.04
C ALA A 164 11.41 0.63 15.45
N ASN A 165 10.55 -0.38 15.59
CA ASN A 165 10.92 -1.71 16.07
C ASN A 165 11.00 -2.77 14.95
N THR A 166 10.54 -2.45 13.75
CA THR A 166 10.52 -3.36 12.61
C THR A 166 11.64 -3.04 11.64
N LYS A 167 12.45 -4.05 11.29
CA LYS A 167 13.46 -3.92 10.24
C LYS A 167 12.77 -3.62 8.91
N TYR A 168 13.14 -2.51 8.28
CA TYR A 168 12.56 -2.12 6.99
C TYR A 168 12.83 -3.14 5.88
N THR A 169 11.76 -3.47 5.17
CA THR A 169 11.77 -4.13 3.86
C THR A 169 11.78 -3.07 2.77
N PHE A 170 12.53 -3.30 1.71
CA PHE A 170 12.62 -2.36 0.59
C PHE A 170 12.06 -2.99 -0.68
N THR A 171 11.36 -2.17 -1.45
CA THR A 171 10.84 -2.49 -2.78
C THR A 171 11.41 -1.48 -3.78
N GLU A 172 11.54 -1.89 -5.03
CA GLU A 172 12.12 -1.10 -6.12
C GLU A 172 11.10 -0.94 -7.26
N THR A 173 11.06 0.23 -7.88
CA THR A 173 10.16 0.53 -9.00
C THR A 173 10.78 1.55 -9.95
N ASP A 174 10.45 1.45 -11.23
CA ASP A 174 10.83 2.43 -12.25
C ASP A 174 9.64 3.34 -12.56
N ILE A 175 9.81 4.65 -12.40
CA ILE A 175 8.79 5.66 -12.73
C ILE A 175 9.31 6.54 -13.86
N THR A 176 8.52 6.67 -14.93
CA THR A 176 8.85 7.54 -16.06
C THR A 176 8.05 8.83 -15.98
N TYR A 177 8.74 9.93 -15.65
CA TYR A 177 8.16 11.26 -15.54
C TYR A 177 8.15 11.96 -16.89
N PRO A 178 6.97 12.35 -17.40
CA PRO A 178 6.87 13.25 -18.54
C PRO A 178 7.25 14.65 -18.11
N VAL A 179 8.28 15.21 -18.73
CA VAL A 179 8.80 16.55 -18.44
C VAL A 179 8.59 17.42 -19.66
N ILE A 180 8.05 18.61 -19.45
CA ILE A 180 7.87 19.59 -20.50
C ILE A 180 8.53 20.92 -20.12
N LYS A 181 8.92 21.69 -21.13
CA LYS A 181 9.42 23.04 -20.93
C LYS A 181 8.26 24.03 -20.79
N ALA A 182 8.11 24.62 -19.61
CA ALA A 182 7.15 25.66 -19.30
C ALA A 182 7.89 26.99 -19.08
N GLY A 183 7.92 27.83 -20.12
CA GLY A 183 8.74 29.04 -20.14
C GLY A 183 10.24 28.70 -20.13
N ASN A 184 10.98 29.18 -19.14
CA ASN A 184 12.42 28.91 -18.99
C ASN A 184 12.75 27.76 -18.03
N LYS A 185 11.74 26.97 -17.62
CA LYS A 185 11.92 25.87 -16.66
C LYS A 185 11.36 24.58 -17.23
N TRP A 186 12.04 23.48 -16.91
CA TRP A 186 11.52 22.14 -17.10
C TRP A 186 10.64 21.78 -15.91
N LYS A 187 9.48 21.17 -16.19
CA LYS A 187 8.50 20.78 -15.18
C LYS A 187 7.92 19.42 -15.54
N ILE A 188 7.65 18.61 -14.53
CA ILE A 188 6.92 17.35 -14.68
C ILE A 188 5.46 17.68 -14.98
N ALA A 189 4.84 17.01 -15.95
CA ALA A 189 3.49 17.31 -16.41
C ALA A 189 2.46 17.21 -15.27
N SER A 190 2.51 16.12 -14.51
CA SER A 190 1.61 15.83 -13.39
C SER A 190 2.25 14.87 -12.38
N LEU A 191 1.68 14.81 -11.19
CA LEU A 191 2.01 13.79 -10.20
C LEU A 191 1.63 12.40 -10.74
N ASP A 192 2.52 11.42 -10.58
CA ASP A 192 2.30 10.03 -10.98
C ASP A 192 1.73 9.21 -9.82
N GLU A 193 0.82 8.29 -10.09
CA GLU A 193 0.19 7.43 -9.07
C GLU A 193 1.21 6.54 -8.36
N GLN A 194 2.25 6.05 -9.06
CA GLN A 194 3.33 5.29 -8.43
C GLN A 194 4.16 6.17 -7.49
N THR A 195 4.27 7.48 -7.74
CA THR A 195 4.89 8.40 -6.77
C THR A 195 4.06 8.46 -5.49
N VAL A 196 2.72 8.49 -5.58
CA VAL A 196 1.84 8.44 -4.41
C VAL A 196 2.04 7.13 -3.63
N LYS A 197 2.09 6.00 -4.34
CA LYS A 197 2.37 4.68 -3.74
C LYS A 197 3.73 4.61 -3.03
N VAL A 198 4.78 5.18 -3.64
CA VAL A 198 6.11 5.31 -3.03
C VAL A 198 6.04 6.15 -1.76
N MET A 199 5.40 7.32 -1.84
CA MET A 199 5.26 8.23 -0.70
C MET A 199 4.48 7.62 0.45
N SER A 200 3.44 6.86 0.14
CA SER A 200 2.62 6.15 1.10
C SER A 200 3.22 4.80 1.50
N ALA A 201 4.47 4.48 1.14
CA ALA A 201 5.14 3.21 1.44
C ALA A 201 4.26 1.97 1.15
N ASN A 202 3.59 1.93 0.00
CA ASN A 202 2.66 0.87 -0.42
C ASN A 202 1.33 0.76 0.36
N PHE A 203 0.97 1.75 1.18
CA PHE A 203 -0.27 1.76 1.97
C PHE A 203 -1.54 1.48 1.16
N GLN A 204 -1.67 2.02 -0.07
CA GLN A 204 -2.86 1.81 -0.91
C GLN A 204 -3.17 0.33 -1.15
N SER A 205 -2.14 -0.50 -1.33
CA SER A 205 -2.32 -1.94 -1.51
C SER A 205 -2.94 -2.58 -0.27
N ILE A 206 -2.49 -2.17 0.93
CA ILE A 206 -3.04 -2.63 2.21
C ILE A 206 -4.45 -2.11 2.44
N ALA A 207 -4.73 -0.84 2.10
CA ALA A 207 -6.06 -0.26 2.24
C ALA A 207 -7.09 -1.01 1.38
N ASN A 208 -6.78 -1.28 0.11
CA ASN A 208 -7.65 -2.03 -0.79
C ASN A 208 -7.88 -3.47 -0.31
N GLU A 209 -6.83 -4.13 0.20
CA GLU A 209 -6.94 -5.50 0.69
C GLU A 209 -7.70 -5.59 2.03
N LEU A 210 -7.56 -4.58 2.89
CA LEU A 210 -8.38 -4.42 4.09
C LEU A 210 -9.85 -4.20 3.73
N GLU A 211 -10.14 -3.33 2.77
CA GLU A 211 -11.51 -3.09 2.27
C GLU A 211 -12.13 -4.37 1.71
N ASN A 212 -11.37 -5.15 0.93
CA ASN A 212 -11.82 -6.45 0.42
C ASN A 212 -12.08 -7.45 1.55
N SER A 213 -11.21 -7.48 2.56
CA SER A 213 -11.35 -8.36 3.73
C SER A 213 -12.59 -8.03 4.56
N LEU A 214 -12.88 -6.74 4.75
CA LEU A 214 -14.02 -6.24 5.53
C LEU A 214 -15.34 -6.30 4.77
N SER A 215 -15.31 -6.06 3.46
CA SER A 215 -16.53 -6.00 2.63
C SER A 215 -17.07 -7.38 2.27
N GLY A 216 -16.30 -8.45 2.46
CA GLY A 216 -16.64 -9.80 1.97
C GLY A 216 -16.80 -9.87 0.43
N ASN A 217 -16.59 -8.75 -0.26
CA ASN A 217 -16.63 -8.63 -1.70
C ASN A 217 -15.27 -9.01 -2.23
N THR A 218 -15.13 -10.27 -2.64
CA THR A 218 -14.21 -10.58 -3.71
C THR A 218 -14.70 -9.81 -4.93
N GLN A 219 -13.94 -8.81 -5.39
CA GLN A 219 -14.03 -8.46 -6.80
C GLN A 219 -13.95 -9.76 -7.59
N GLU A 220 -14.83 -9.93 -8.58
CA GLU A 220 -14.78 -10.94 -9.61
C GLU A 220 -13.46 -10.84 -10.39
N ASN A 221 -12.33 -11.18 -9.78
CA ASN A 221 -11.20 -11.70 -10.51
C ASN A 221 -11.54 -13.16 -10.78
N THR A 222 -12.08 -13.36 -11.97
CA THR A 222 -12.24 -14.66 -12.60
C THR A 222 -10.99 -15.52 -12.40
N ALA A 223 -11.22 -16.71 -11.85
CA ALA A 223 -10.27 -17.83 -11.67
C ALA A 223 -9.34 -17.78 -10.45
N ASP A 224 -9.92 -17.91 -9.26
CA ASP A 224 -9.59 -19.07 -8.43
C ASP A 224 -10.89 -19.63 -7.86
N ALA A 225 -11.40 -20.67 -8.53
CA ALA A 225 -12.38 -21.54 -7.92
C ALA A 225 -11.71 -22.19 -6.70
N VAL A 226 -11.96 -21.64 -5.52
CA VAL A 226 -11.60 -22.30 -4.27
C VAL A 226 -12.13 -23.73 -4.37
N PRO A 227 -11.28 -24.76 -4.26
CA PRO A 227 -11.74 -26.13 -4.27
C PRO A 227 -12.86 -26.25 -3.22
N ALA A 228 -14.01 -26.78 -3.62
CA ALA A 228 -15.05 -27.08 -2.64
C ALA A 228 -14.42 -27.98 -1.55
N PRO A 229 -14.53 -27.61 -0.26
CA PRO A 229 -13.99 -28.44 0.80
C PRO A 229 -14.61 -29.83 0.71
N SER A 230 -13.83 -30.86 1.01
CA SER A 230 -14.35 -32.20 1.19
C SER A 230 -15.18 -32.27 2.47
N ASP A 231 -16.08 -33.26 2.58
CA ASP A 231 -16.90 -33.47 3.78
C ASP A 231 -16.07 -33.76 5.05
N THR A 232 -14.76 -34.04 4.92
CA THR A 232 -13.84 -34.31 6.03
C THR A 232 -12.97 -33.12 6.42
N ASP A 233 -13.02 -32.03 5.66
CA ASP A 233 -12.20 -30.85 5.94
C ASP A 233 -12.76 -30.11 7.16
N THR A 234 -11.86 -29.48 7.93
CA THR A 234 -12.21 -28.67 9.10
C THR A 234 -11.55 -27.29 8.97
N ILE A 235 -12.10 -26.29 9.66
CA ILE A 235 -11.47 -24.98 9.80
C ILE A 235 -10.27 -24.97 10.75
N ASP A 236 -9.85 -26.13 11.29
CA ASP A 236 -8.69 -26.23 12.18
C ASP A 236 -7.44 -25.62 11.56
N MET A 237 -6.76 -24.80 12.34
CA MET A 237 -5.60 -24.06 11.89
C MET A 237 -4.65 -23.81 13.05
N GLU A 238 -3.35 -23.84 12.77
CA GLU A 238 -2.31 -23.55 13.74
C GLU A 238 -1.22 -22.72 13.07
N THR A 239 -0.80 -21.68 13.76
CA THR A 239 0.19 -20.68 13.35
C THR A 239 1.07 -20.34 14.54
N ASP A 240 2.14 -19.60 14.29
CA ASP A 240 3.04 -19.10 15.34
C ASP A 240 2.32 -18.14 16.31
N LYS A 241 1.17 -17.57 15.90
CA LYS A 241 0.39 -16.60 16.68
C LYS A 241 -0.78 -17.23 17.43
N PHE A 242 -1.45 -18.20 16.85
CA PHE A 242 -2.61 -18.85 17.47
C PHE A 242 -2.91 -20.22 16.88
N ALA A 243 -3.82 -20.95 17.54
CA ALA A 243 -4.47 -22.11 16.97
C ALA A 243 -5.99 -22.02 17.13
N ILE A 244 -6.73 -22.52 16.14
CA ILE A 244 -8.16 -22.77 16.24
C ILE A 244 -8.46 -24.25 16.00
N HIS A 245 -9.37 -24.80 16.79
CA HIS A 245 -9.89 -26.15 16.61
C HIS A 245 -11.42 -26.11 16.64
N TYR A 246 -12.05 -26.48 15.53
CA TYR A 246 -13.50 -26.56 15.42
C TYR A 246 -14.04 -27.59 16.41
N THR A 247 -15.08 -27.20 17.16
CA THR A 247 -15.69 -28.07 18.18
C THR A 247 -17.09 -28.51 17.80
N GLN A 248 -17.95 -27.56 17.44
CA GLN A 248 -19.35 -27.84 17.06
C GLN A 248 -19.98 -26.64 16.35
N HIS A 249 -21.17 -26.87 15.79
CA HIS A 249 -22.07 -25.81 15.38
C HIS A 249 -23.50 -26.11 15.85
N ARG A 250 -24.32 -25.07 15.98
CA ARG A 250 -25.77 -25.21 16.18
C ARG A 250 -26.53 -24.21 15.33
N VAL A 251 -27.72 -24.59 14.89
CA VAL A 251 -28.71 -23.65 14.35
C VAL A 251 -29.56 -23.13 15.51
N GLY A 252 -29.68 -21.81 15.60
CA GLY A 252 -30.44 -21.12 16.63
C GLY A 252 -31.24 -19.95 16.06
N LYS A 253 -31.62 -19.03 16.95
CA LYS A 253 -32.25 -17.76 16.59
C LYS A 253 -31.39 -16.59 17.03
N ASP A 254 -31.42 -15.52 16.26
CA ASP A 254 -30.86 -14.23 16.65
C ASP A 254 -31.81 -13.43 17.55
N PHE A 255 -31.34 -12.28 18.06
CA PHE A 255 -32.14 -11.38 18.89
C PHE A 255 -33.42 -10.86 18.23
N ALA A 256 -33.52 -10.94 16.90
CA ALA A 256 -34.71 -10.59 16.11
C ALA A 256 -35.60 -11.81 15.80
N GLY A 257 -35.26 -12.99 16.33
CA GLY A 257 -35.98 -14.24 16.15
C GLY A 257 -35.73 -14.94 14.80
N LYS A 258 -34.78 -14.46 13.99
CA LYS A 258 -34.43 -15.05 12.68
C LYS A 258 -33.43 -16.20 12.83
N PRO A 259 -33.43 -17.19 11.93
CA PRO A 259 -32.46 -18.28 11.97
C PRO A 259 -31.00 -17.79 11.89
N CYS A 260 -30.13 -18.34 12.74
CA CYS A 260 -28.70 -18.08 12.71
C CYS A 260 -27.89 -19.37 12.97
N LEU A 261 -26.65 -19.38 12.48
CA LEU A 261 -25.66 -20.41 12.73
C LEU A 261 -24.69 -19.92 13.80
N LEU A 262 -24.52 -20.70 14.85
CA LEU A 262 -23.50 -20.49 15.86
C LEU A 262 -22.38 -21.50 15.66
N VAL A 263 -21.17 -21.01 15.43
CA VAL A 263 -19.97 -21.82 15.19
C VAL A 263 -19.06 -21.73 16.39
N TYR A 264 -18.73 -22.87 17.00
CA TYR A 264 -17.89 -22.95 18.18
C TYR A 264 -16.53 -23.55 17.85
N TYR A 265 -15.49 -22.95 18.40
CA TYR A 265 -14.13 -23.44 18.24
C TYR A 265 -13.29 -23.07 19.45
N ASP A 266 -12.28 -23.88 19.75
CA ASP A 266 -11.28 -23.56 20.74
C ASP A 266 -10.24 -22.64 20.10
N TYR A 267 -10.02 -21.47 20.69
CA TYR A 267 -8.95 -20.54 20.32
C TYR A 267 -7.84 -20.63 21.35
N THR A 268 -6.61 -20.83 20.89
CA THR A 268 -5.40 -20.84 21.71
C THR A 268 -4.49 -19.70 21.26
N ASN A 269 -4.08 -18.83 22.19
CA ASN A 269 -3.08 -17.80 21.90
C ASN A 269 -1.67 -18.41 21.98
N ASN A 270 -0.99 -18.57 20.84
CA ASN A 270 0.39 -19.06 20.77
C ASN A 270 1.42 -17.91 20.77
N GLY A 271 0.95 -16.67 20.64
CA GLY A 271 1.77 -15.47 20.60
C GLY A 271 2.44 -15.14 21.93
N SER A 272 3.28 -14.11 21.92
CA SER A 272 4.05 -13.67 23.08
C SER A 272 3.35 -12.62 23.96
N THR A 273 2.20 -12.10 23.52
CA THR A 273 1.37 -11.11 24.22
C THR A 273 -0.07 -11.57 24.27
N SER A 274 -0.88 -11.04 25.20
CA SER A 274 -2.32 -11.31 25.22
C SER A 274 -2.98 -10.89 23.89
N SER A 275 -3.90 -11.70 23.37
CA SER A 275 -4.66 -11.45 22.13
C SER A 275 -6.07 -12.03 22.25
N SER A 276 -6.92 -11.88 21.23
CA SER A 276 -8.28 -12.42 21.20
C SER A 276 -8.60 -13.07 19.85
N ALA A 277 -9.59 -13.95 19.84
CA ALA A 277 -10.06 -14.59 18.60
C ALA A 277 -10.55 -13.55 17.57
N MET A 278 -11.15 -12.43 18.02
CA MET A 278 -11.58 -11.34 17.14
C MET A 278 -10.41 -10.65 16.41
N VAL A 279 -9.26 -10.55 17.05
CA VAL A 279 -8.08 -9.89 16.47
C VAL A 279 -7.36 -10.83 15.50
N ASP A 280 -7.28 -12.11 15.85
CA ASP A 280 -6.40 -13.06 15.17
C ASP A 280 -7.09 -13.90 14.10
N VAL A 281 -8.39 -14.16 14.25
CA VAL A 281 -9.13 -15.13 13.42
C VAL A 281 -10.21 -14.44 12.59
N ASN A 282 -10.16 -14.62 11.28
CA ASN A 282 -11.23 -14.23 10.36
C ASN A 282 -11.99 -15.50 9.93
N ILE A 283 -13.28 -15.58 10.25
CA ILE A 283 -14.16 -16.65 9.76
C ILE A 283 -15.28 -16.03 8.94
N GLN A 284 -15.38 -16.43 7.68
CA GLN A 284 -16.49 -16.07 6.81
C GLN A 284 -17.37 -17.28 6.56
N ALA A 285 -18.68 -17.12 6.71
CA ALA A 285 -19.67 -18.12 6.37
C ALA A 285 -20.34 -17.76 5.04
N TYR A 286 -20.47 -18.75 4.16
CA TYR A 286 -21.13 -18.62 2.87
C TYR A 286 -22.31 -19.58 2.79
N GLN A 287 -23.47 -19.08 2.40
CA GLN A 287 -24.65 -19.89 2.13
C GLN A 287 -25.15 -19.58 0.71
N ASN A 288 -25.33 -20.62 -0.11
CA ASN A 288 -25.72 -20.49 -1.52
C ASN A 288 -24.81 -19.54 -2.33
N GLY A 289 -23.52 -19.47 -1.98
CA GLY A 289 -22.55 -18.57 -2.60
C GLY A 289 -22.57 -17.12 -2.10
N ASN A 290 -23.47 -16.75 -1.20
CA ASN A 290 -23.54 -15.41 -0.61
C ASN A 290 -22.92 -15.40 0.79
N VAL A 291 -22.26 -14.30 1.16
CA VAL A 291 -21.69 -14.10 2.49
C VAL A 291 -22.81 -13.91 3.52
N CYS A 292 -22.77 -14.70 4.60
CA CYS A 292 -23.65 -14.53 5.75
C CYS A 292 -23.18 -13.37 6.62
N SER A 293 -24.09 -12.49 7.04
CA SER A 293 -23.77 -11.39 7.94
C SER A 293 -23.55 -11.87 9.37
N ALA A 294 -22.69 -11.18 10.13
CA ALA A 294 -22.59 -11.38 11.57
C ALA A 294 -23.93 -11.08 12.26
N SER A 295 -24.28 -11.83 13.30
CA SER A 295 -25.52 -11.65 14.07
C SER A 295 -25.28 -11.82 15.58
N ILE A 296 -26.29 -11.53 16.38
CA ILE A 296 -26.26 -11.64 17.85
C ILE A 296 -27.29 -12.70 18.25
N PRO A 297 -26.91 -13.75 19.00
CA PRO A 297 -27.85 -14.81 19.37
C PRO A 297 -28.94 -14.32 20.32
N GLU A 298 -30.12 -14.94 20.29
CA GLU A 298 -31.24 -14.66 21.19
C GLU A 298 -30.90 -14.95 22.66
N ALA A 299 -30.18 -16.04 22.89
CA ALA A 299 -29.73 -16.47 24.21
C ALA A 299 -28.27 -16.03 24.45
N SER A 300 -28.00 -15.53 25.66
CA SER A 300 -26.63 -15.26 26.11
C SER A 300 -25.81 -16.55 26.09
N ASP A 301 -24.58 -16.44 25.62
CA ASP A 301 -23.64 -17.54 25.48
C ASP A 301 -22.24 -17.04 25.79
N THR A 302 -21.61 -17.60 26.83
CA THR A 302 -20.29 -17.17 27.29
C THR A 302 -19.21 -17.35 26.22
N SER A 303 -19.37 -18.32 25.30
CA SER A 303 -18.42 -18.48 24.19
C SER A 303 -18.51 -17.32 23.20
N VAL A 304 -19.67 -16.68 23.06
CA VAL A 304 -19.80 -15.46 22.25
C VAL A 304 -19.08 -14.30 22.92
N ASP A 305 -19.20 -14.15 24.23
CA ASP A 305 -18.45 -13.12 24.98
C ASP A 305 -16.93 -13.36 24.91
N ASN A 306 -16.50 -14.63 24.92
CA ASN A 306 -15.09 -15.00 24.81
C ASN A 306 -14.45 -14.62 23.47
N PHE A 307 -15.24 -14.40 22.40
CA PHE A 307 -14.71 -14.02 21.09
C PHE A 307 -13.88 -12.72 21.15
N MET A 308 -14.32 -11.78 21.97
CA MET A 308 -13.64 -10.49 22.19
C MET A 308 -12.71 -10.50 23.41
N LYS A 309 -12.69 -11.58 24.19
CA LYS A 309 -11.93 -11.60 25.44
C LYS A 309 -10.42 -11.71 25.17
N GLU A 310 -9.62 -10.93 25.90
CA GLU A 310 -8.16 -11.12 25.89
C GLU A 310 -7.76 -12.42 26.60
N ILE A 311 -6.93 -13.20 25.92
CA ILE A 311 -6.44 -14.50 26.32
C ILE A 311 -4.92 -14.41 26.43
N GLU A 312 -4.38 -14.76 27.60
CA GLU A 312 -2.95 -14.77 27.85
C GLU A 312 -2.21 -15.80 26.96
N PRO A 313 -0.92 -15.59 26.65
CA PRO A 313 -0.08 -16.57 25.96
C PRO A 313 -0.18 -17.99 26.54
N GLY A 314 -0.34 -18.97 25.65
CA GLY A 314 -0.45 -20.39 25.97
C GLY A 314 -1.78 -20.82 26.58
N LYS A 315 -2.79 -19.94 26.63
CA LYS A 315 -4.14 -20.28 27.12
C LYS A 315 -5.09 -20.56 25.97
N THR A 316 -6.02 -21.48 26.24
CA THR A 316 -7.11 -21.87 25.33
C THR A 316 -8.45 -21.47 25.93
N VAL A 317 -9.35 -20.96 25.10
CA VAL A 317 -10.74 -20.67 25.46
C VAL A 317 -11.67 -21.11 24.32
N ASN A 318 -12.86 -21.60 24.67
CA ASN A 318 -13.89 -21.85 23.67
C ASN A 318 -14.58 -20.52 23.30
N VAL A 319 -14.65 -20.22 22.01
CA VAL A 319 -15.29 -19.03 21.45
C VAL A 319 -16.41 -19.41 20.49
N CYS A 320 -17.31 -18.47 20.24
CA CYS A 320 -18.42 -18.63 19.31
C CYS A 320 -18.59 -17.40 18.42
N GLN A 321 -18.68 -17.62 17.11
CA GLN A 321 -19.12 -16.63 16.13
C GLN A 321 -20.51 -16.97 15.61
N VAL A 322 -21.31 -15.94 15.32
CA VAL A 322 -22.73 -16.10 14.96
C VAL A 322 -23.00 -15.46 13.61
N PHE A 323 -23.57 -16.23 12.69
CA PHE A 323 -23.85 -15.84 11.31
C PHE A 323 -25.34 -15.96 10.99
N SER A 324 -25.91 -14.98 10.30
CA SER A 324 -27.30 -15.05 9.82
C SER A 324 -27.49 -16.16 8.80
N LEU A 325 -28.60 -16.88 8.85
CA LEU A 325 -28.97 -17.86 7.82
C LEU A 325 -30.10 -17.33 6.94
N SER A 326 -29.97 -17.56 5.63
CA SER A 326 -31.00 -17.27 4.63
C SER A 326 -32.00 -18.42 4.46
N ASP A 327 -31.50 -19.66 4.55
CA ASP A 327 -32.30 -20.88 4.48
C ASP A 327 -31.59 -22.05 5.21
N GLU A 328 -32.02 -23.29 4.94
CA GLU A 328 -31.52 -24.52 5.57
C GLU A 328 -30.48 -25.28 4.71
N SER A 329 -29.88 -24.62 3.71
CA SER A 329 -28.82 -25.19 2.87
C SER A 329 -27.48 -25.20 3.59
N ASP A 330 -26.59 -26.10 3.18
CA ASP A 330 -25.23 -26.21 3.74
C ASP A 330 -24.50 -24.87 3.75
N VAL A 331 -23.66 -24.69 4.78
CA VAL A 331 -22.86 -23.48 4.96
C VAL A 331 -21.40 -23.82 4.79
N THR A 332 -20.71 -23.08 3.92
CA THR A 332 -19.26 -23.19 3.78
C THR A 332 -18.60 -22.16 4.69
N LEU A 333 -17.81 -22.63 5.65
CA LEU A 333 -16.92 -21.80 6.45
C LEU A 333 -15.57 -21.66 5.75
N LYS A 334 -15.01 -20.46 5.78
CA LYS A 334 -13.61 -20.18 5.43
C LYS A 334 -12.97 -19.49 6.61
N ALA A 335 -11.96 -20.12 7.20
CA ALA A 335 -11.14 -19.53 8.23
C ALA A 335 -9.80 -19.07 7.65
N SER A 336 -9.35 -17.90 8.08
CA SER A 336 -8.03 -17.38 7.76
C SER A 336 -7.47 -16.64 8.97
N GLU A 337 -6.16 -16.43 8.98
CA GLU A 337 -5.57 -15.44 9.89
C GLU A 337 -6.10 -14.05 9.50
N THR A 338 -6.56 -13.27 10.47
CA THR A 338 -6.95 -11.87 10.22
C THR A 338 -5.72 -11.07 9.82
N PHE A 339 -5.85 -10.19 8.83
CA PHE A 339 -4.77 -9.28 8.42
C PHE A 339 -3.50 -9.99 7.93
N THR A 340 -3.64 -11.17 7.33
CA THR A 340 -2.54 -11.81 6.58
C THR A 340 -2.72 -11.52 5.11
N PHE A 341 -1.85 -10.65 4.59
CA PHE A 341 -1.98 -10.13 3.25
C PHE A 341 -1.15 -11.03 2.31
N ASN A 342 -1.84 -11.82 1.49
CA ASN A 342 -1.35 -12.79 0.49
C ASN A 342 -0.64 -14.09 0.93
N ASP A 343 -0.26 -14.29 2.21
CA ASP A 343 0.46 -15.52 2.66
C ASP A 343 -0.12 -16.16 3.94
N GLY A 344 -1.36 -15.83 4.31
CA GLY A 344 -2.02 -16.36 5.50
C GLY A 344 -2.39 -17.83 5.37
N LYS A 345 -2.27 -18.58 6.47
CA LYS A 345 -2.87 -19.92 6.50
C LYS A 345 -4.39 -19.78 6.37
N THR A 346 -4.97 -20.62 5.52
CA THR A 346 -6.42 -20.68 5.30
C THR A 346 -6.89 -22.12 5.47
N ALA A 347 -8.12 -22.27 5.96
CA ALA A 347 -8.81 -23.54 6.10
C ALA A 347 -10.29 -23.37 5.70
N SER A 348 -10.96 -24.44 5.29
CA SER A 348 -12.36 -24.38 4.88
C SER A 348 -13.09 -25.66 5.24
N GLN A 349 -14.40 -25.53 5.53
CA GLN A 349 -15.24 -26.63 5.98
C GLN A 349 -16.67 -26.44 5.48
N ILE A 350 -17.33 -27.53 5.09
CA ILE A 350 -18.77 -27.52 4.82
C ILE A 350 -19.50 -28.00 6.08
N LEU A 351 -20.44 -27.20 6.55
CA LEU A 351 -21.34 -27.55 7.65
C LEU A 351 -22.70 -27.95 7.10
N LYS A 352 -23.09 -29.19 7.37
CA LYS A 352 -24.46 -29.66 7.17
C LYS A 352 -25.30 -29.12 8.33
N ILE A 353 -26.22 -28.20 8.03
CA ILE A 353 -27.10 -27.61 9.03
C ILE A 353 -28.42 -28.40 9.22
N LYS A 354 -28.51 -29.58 8.60
CA LYS A 354 -29.58 -30.59 8.73
C LYS A 354 -29.05 -31.96 9.09
#